data_AF-W1YT12-F1
#
_entry.id   AF-W1YT12-F1
#
_cell.length_a   1.000
_cell.length_b   1.000
_cell.length_c   1.000
_cell.angle_alpha   90.00
_cell.angle_beta   90.00
_cell.angle_gamma   90.00
#
_symmetry.space_group_name_H-M   'P 1'
#
loop_
_entity.id
_entity.type
_entity.pdbx_description
1 polymer ?
#
loop_
_entity_poly.entity_id
_entity_poly.type
_entity_poly.pdbx_seq_one_letter_code
_entity_poly.pdbx_strand_id
1 'polypeptide(L)'
;LTAAGLDEEIWQCPVVLLADVRSVGVQGDGRTYGHPIVLRPVSSEDAMTADWTRLPYDVLARISTRITNSVPEVNRVVLDCTSKPPGTIEWE
;
A
#
# COMPACT_ATOMS: atom_id res chain seq x y z
N LEU A 1 -8.82 3.33 -5.96
CA LEU A 1 -9.49 4.07 -4.88
C LEU A 1 -10.72 4.78 -5.44
N THR A 2 -10.56 5.60 -6.48
CA THR A 2 -11.67 6.17 -7.28
C THR A 2 -12.77 5.18 -7.68
N ALA A 3 -12.41 4.03 -8.26
CA ALA A 3 -13.40 3.03 -8.65
C ALA A 3 -14.16 2.40 -7.46
N ALA A 4 -13.66 2.58 -6.24
CA ALA A 4 -14.31 2.16 -5.00
C ALA A 4 -15.01 3.34 -4.28
N GLY A 5 -15.00 4.54 -4.85
CA GLY A 5 -15.66 5.74 -4.29
C GLY A 5 -14.94 6.38 -3.10
N LEU A 6 -13.67 6.07 -2.87
CA LEU A 6 -12.95 6.48 -1.64
C LEU A 6 -12.17 7.80 -1.77
N ASP A 7 -12.35 8.55 -2.85
CA ASP A 7 -11.53 9.75 -3.11
C ASP A 7 -11.83 10.91 -2.13
N GLU A 8 -13.03 10.93 -1.53
CA GLU A 8 -13.38 11.93 -0.50
C GLU A 8 -12.89 11.53 0.91
N GLU A 9 -12.67 10.25 1.15
CA GLU A 9 -12.24 9.72 2.46
C GLU A 9 -10.71 9.71 2.63
N ILE A 10 -9.98 9.65 1.51
CA ILE A 10 -8.53 9.52 1.48
C ILE A 10 -7.95 10.85 1.03
N TRP A 11 -7.21 11.49 1.94
CA TRP A 11 -6.47 12.71 1.62
C TRP A 11 -5.33 12.40 0.64
N GLN A 12 -4.50 11.42 0.97
CA GLN A 12 -3.40 10.95 0.14
C GLN A 12 -3.23 9.45 0.31
N CYS A 13 -2.69 8.79 -0.73
CA CYS A 13 -2.26 7.40 -0.65
C CYS A 13 -0.93 7.20 -1.38
N PRO A 14 0.21 7.60 -0.79
CA PRO A 14 1.52 7.26 -1.35
C PRO A 14 1.65 5.74 -1.55
N VAL A 15 2.37 5.37 -2.60
CA VAL A 15 2.72 3.98 -2.91
C VAL A 15 4.23 3.90 -2.96
N VAL A 16 4.82 3.25 -1.95
CA VAL A 16 6.28 3.24 -1.76
C VAL A 16 6.83 1.90 -2.21
N LEU A 17 7.80 1.92 -3.13
CA LEU A 17 8.55 0.74 -3.52
C LEU A 17 9.75 0.57 -2.59
N LEU A 18 9.83 -0.58 -1.90
CA LEU A 18 11.01 -0.92 -1.11
C LEU A 18 12.07 -1.59 -2.00
N ALA A 19 12.75 -0.77 -2.81
CA ALA A 19 13.66 -1.22 -3.86
C ALA A 19 14.83 -2.07 -3.35
N ASP A 20 15.34 -1.78 -2.15
CA ASP A 20 16.44 -2.55 -1.55
C ASP A 20 15.98 -3.78 -0.74
N VAL A 21 14.66 -3.99 -0.63
CA VAL A 21 14.08 -5.12 0.08
C VAL A 21 13.61 -6.17 -0.91
N ARG A 22 13.95 -7.43 -0.63
CA ARG A 22 13.42 -8.60 -1.34
C ARG A 22 12.57 -9.42 -0.39
N SER A 23 11.46 -9.94 -0.90
CA SER A 23 10.60 -10.88 -0.18
C SER A 23 10.43 -12.16 -0.99
N VAL A 24 10.20 -13.29 -0.31
CA VAL A 24 9.92 -14.57 -0.99
C VAL A 24 8.46 -14.60 -1.40
N GLY A 25 8.21 -15.02 -2.64
CA GLY A 25 6.90 -15.35 -3.19
C GLY A 25 6.91 -16.71 -3.87
N VAL A 26 5.74 -17.13 -4.35
CA VAL A 26 5.57 -18.32 -5.17
C VAL A 26 4.83 -17.90 -6.43
N GLN A 27 5.41 -18.19 -7.59
CA GLN A 27 4.76 -18.01 -8.90
C GLN A 27 5.01 -19.27 -9.72
N GLY A 28 3.93 -19.87 -10.24
CA GLY A 28 3.98 -21.22 -10.79
C GLY A 28 4.45 -22.23 -9.73
N ASP A 29 5.40 -23.08 -10.10
CA ASP A 29 5.95 -24.12 -9.23
C ASP A 29 7.25 -23.70 -8.51
N GLY A 30 7.67 -22.43 -8.68
CA GLY A 30 8.96 -21.93 -8.23
C GLY A 30 8.88 -20.86 -7.14
N ARG A 31 9.94 -20.76 -6.33
CA ARG A 31 10.17 -19.60 -5.45
C ARG A 31 10.62 -18.41 -6.27
N THR A 32 10.04 -17.25 -6.00
CA THR A 32 10.43 -15.97 -6.62
C THR A 32 10.83 -14.95 -5.58
N TYR A 33 11.65 -13.98 -5.99
CA TYR A 33 12.15 -12.91 -5.13
C TYR A 33 11.80 -11.55 -5.73
N GLY A 34 10.66 -11.01 -5.31
CA GLY A 34 10.18 -9.69 -5.72
C GLY A 34 10.36 -8.64 -4.62
N HIS A 35 10.00 -7.41 -4.96
CA HIS A 35 9.99 -6.28 -4.06
C HIS A 35 8.61 -6.15 -3.37
N PRO A 36 8.57 -5.81 -2.08
CA PRO A 36 7.36 -5.34 -1.45
C PRO A 36 7.05 -3.90 -1.86
N ILE A 37 5.77 -3.60 -1.98
CA ILE A 37 5.26 -2.23 -2.03
C ILE A 37 4.41 -1.92 -0.80
N VAL A 38 4.45 -0.67 -0.36
CA VAL A 38 3.65 -0.15 0.74
C VAL A 38 2.52 0.69 0.18
N LEU A 39 1.29 0.43 0.62
CA LEU A 39 0.15 1.31 0.45
C LEU A 39 0.01 2.18 1.70
N ARG A 40 -0.03 3.50 1.51
CA ARG A 40 -0.07 4.47 2.61
C ARG A 40 -1.32 5.36 2.58
N PRO A 41 -2.54 4.82 2.70
CA PRO A 41 -3.74 5.65 2.71
C PRO A 41 -3.82 6.43 4.02
N VAL A 42 -3.95 7.75 3.93
CA VAL A 42 -4.11 8.64 5.09
C VAL A 42 -5.31 9.55 4.92
N SER A 43 -5.98 9.83 6.04
CA SER A 43 -6.99 10.87 6.18
C SER A 43 -6.46 11.95 7.13
N SER A 44 -6.66 13.21 6.78
CA SER A 44 -6.19 14.36 7.55
C SER A 44 -7.12 15.54 7.35
N GLU A 45 -7.29 16.35 8.38
CA GLU A 45 -8.03 17.62 8.32
C GLU A 45 -7.10 18.82 8.08
N ASP A 46 -5.83 18.74 8.49
CA ASP A 46 -4.92 19.91 8.56
C ASP A 46 -3.45 19.64 8.21
N ALA A 47 -3.14 18.45 7.68
CA ALA A 47 -1.79 17.95 7.37
C ALA A 47 -0.79 17.90 8.54
N MET A 48 -1.12 18.42 9.73
CA MET A 48 -0.30 18.36 10.94
C MET A 48 -0.49 17.03 11.66
N THR A 49 -1.72 16.51 11.66
CA THR A 49 -2.06 15.16 12.12
C THR A 49 -2.71 14.36 11.01
N ALA A 50 -2.43 13.07 10.94
CA ALA A 50 -3.08 12.18 9.97
C ALA A 50 -3.25 10.80 10.58
N ASP A 51 -4.41 10.20 10.36
CA ASP A 51 -4.63 8.79 10.69
C ASP A 51 -4.56 7.94 9.42
N TRP A 52 -4.14 6.68 9.55
CA TRP A 52 -4.19 5.77 8.42
C TRP A 52 -5.64 5.39 8.12
N THR A 53 -6.03 5.42 6.85
CA THR A 53 -7.42 5.15 6.47
C THR A 53 -7.68 3.65 6.48
N ARG A 54 -8.75 3.21 7.16
CA ARG A 54 -9.19 1.81 7.19
C ARG A 54 -9.86 1.46 5.87
N LEU A 55 -9.08 1.04 4.89
CA LEU A 55 -9.64 0.60 3.61
C LEU A 55 -10.47 -0.68 3.78
N PRO A 56 -11.63 -0.80 3.08
CA PRO A 56 -12.37 -2.05 3.03
C PRO A 56 -11.48 -3.22 2.57
N TYR A 57 -11.61 -4.37 3.22
CA TYR A 57 -10.73 -5.51 2.95
C TYR A 57 -10.86 -6.07 1.53
N ASP A 58 -12.05 -5.96 0.92
CA ASP A 58 -12.28 -6.33 -0.47
C ASP A 58 -11.53 -5.41 -1.45
N VAL A 59 -11.48 -4.10 -1.14
CA VAL A 59 -10.68 -3.13 -1.91
C VAL A 59 -9.20 -3.45 -1.78
N LEU A 60 -8.71 -3.72 -0.57
CA LEU A 60 -7.32 -4.15 -0.33
C LEU A 60 -6.97 -5.43 -1.09
N ALA A 61 -7.84 -6.45 -1.03
CA ALA A 61 -7.66 -7.71 -1.73
C ALA A 61 -7.59 -7.50 -3.26
N ARG A 62 -8.46 -6.65 -3.81
CA ARG A 62 -8.48 -6.30 -5.23
C ARG A 62 -7.21 -5.55 -5.66
N ILE A 63 -6.76 -4.57 -4.87
CA ILE A 63 -5.52 -3.84 -5.13
C ILE A 63 -4.33 -4.79 -5.11
N SER A 64 -4.20 -5.59 -4.04
CA SER A 64 -3.11 -6.56 -3.86
C SER A 64 -3.02 -7.52 -5.06
N THR A 65 -4.14 -8.18 -5.38
CA THR A 65 -4.24 -9.12 -6.51
C THR A 65 -3.87 -8.46 -7.84
N ARG A 66 -4.39 -7.26 -8.10
CA ARG A 66 -4.12 -6.56 -9.36
C ARG A 66 -2.64 -6.22 -9.49
N ILE A 67 -2.02 -5.72 -8.44
CA ILE A 67 -0.60 -5.33 -8.47
C ILE A 67 0.28 -6.56 -8.66
N THR A 68 0.13 -7.60 -7.86
CA THR A 68 0.99 -8.79 -7.95
C THR A 68 0.82 -9.54 -9.27
N ASN A 69 -0.32 -9.41 -9.94
CA ASN A 69 -0.56 -10.01 -11.25
C ASN A 69 -0.11 -9.13 -12.42
N SER A 70 0.00 -7.81 -12.24
CA SER A 70 0.29 -6.86 -13.32
C SER A 70 1.73 -6.33 -13.29
N VAL A 71 2.42 -6.46 -12.17
CA VAL A 71 3.79 -5.98 -11.97
C VAL A 71 4.68 -7.17 -11.55
N PRO A 72 5.38 -7.82 -12.50
CA PRO A 72 6.11 -9.06 -12.25
C PRO A 72 7.15 -8.98 -11.12
N GLU A 73 7.78 -7.82 -10.95
CA GLU A 73 8.82 -7.56 -9.95
C GLU A 73 8.27 -7.36 -8.54
N VAL A 74 6.95 -7.18 -8.38
CA VAL A 74 6.28 -6.96 -7.10
C VAL A 74 5.56 -8.25 -6.68
N ASN A 75 5.95 -8.79 -5.53
CA ASN A 75 5.37 -10.04 -5.03
C ASN A 75 4.69 -9.90 -3.66
N ARG A 76 4.64 -8.69 -3.12
CA ARG A 76 4.06 -8.41 -1.82
C ARG A 76 3.51 -7.00 -1.77
N VAL A 77 2.32 -6.88 -1.19
CA VAL A 77 1.68 -5.59 -0.92
C VAL A 77 1.45 -5.53 0.58
N VAL A 78 1.89 -4.44 1.22
CA VAL A 78 1.69 -4.18 2.65
C VAL A 78 0.92 -2.89 2.85
N LEU A 79 0.18 -2.79 3.95
CA LEU A 79 -0.54 -1.59 4.35
C LEU A 79 0.22 -0.95 5.52
N ASP A 80 0.51 0.35 5.43
CA ASP A 80 1.09 1.10 6.54
C ASP A 80 -0.02 1.63 7.47
N CYS A 81 -0.09 1.03 8.66
CA CYS A 81 -1.07 1.31 9.70
C CYS A 81 -0.55 2.27 10.79
N THR A 82 0.44 3.11 10.47
CA THR A 82 1.06 4.05 11.43
C THR A 82 0.41 5.42 11.32
N SER A 83 -0.06 6.04 12.40
CA SER A 83 -0.58 7.43 12.35
C SER A 83 0.58 8.45 12.33
N LYS A 84 0.29 9.69 11.91
CA LYS A 84 1.15 10.86 12.10
C LYS A 84 0.59 11.70 13.25
N PRO A 85 1.33 11.88 14.36
CA PRO A 85 2.56 11.16 14.77
C PRO A 85 2.30 9.69 15.20
N PRO A 86 3.34 8.82 15.31
CA PRO A 86 4.78 9.10 15.23
C PRO A 86 5.37 9.07 13.82
N GLY A 87 4.64 8.55 12.83
CA GLY A 87 5.10 8.50 11.45
C GLY A 87 4.91 9.83 10.70
N THR A 88 5.33 9.86 9.45
CA THR A 88 5.00 10.91 8.48
C THR A 88 4.00 10.38 7.45
N ILE A 89 3.52 11.27 6.55
CA ILE A 89 2.67 10.83 5.42
C ILE A 89 3.54 10.13 4.38
N GLU A 90 4.61 10.80 3.95
CA GLU A 90 5.65 10.23 3.10
C GLU A 90 6.61 9.34 3.90
N TRP A 91 7.36 8.49 3.20
CA TRP A 91 8.37 7.61 3.78
C TRP A 91 9.81 8.16 3.71
N GLU A 92 10.01 9.33 3.09
CA GLU A 92 11.28 10.07 3.00
C GLU A 92 11.07 11.60 2.97
#